data_AF-B5VPF5-F1
#
_entry.id   AF-B5VPF5-F1
#
_cell.length_a   1.000
_cell.length_b   1.000
_cell.length_c   1.000
_cell.angle_alpha   90.00
_cell.angle_beta   90.00
_cell.angle_gamma   90.00
#
_symmetry.space_group_name_H-M   'P 1'
#
loop_
_entity.id
_entity.type
_entity.pdbx_description
1 polymer ?
#
loop_
_entity_poly.entity_id
_entity_poly.type
_entity_poly.pdbx_seq_one_letter_code
_entity_poly.pdbx_strand_id
1 'polypeptide(L)'
;AKDIPYMVSDVMLKDFDILVHDLRDREFFPSGEPSTKESRALDLFAGEMEKFVSSGKIEFREDSFWTTELDYWNLDANETKYHGSILHKDLQKSNLVIFKGDLNYRKLTGDRKWPRTTKWETAIGPLATNGITSLSLRTCKADVQVALPEGLDAKLSQEWEKENPGRGSWWCCSGKWAVICFCSGIHK
;
A
#
# COMPACT_ATOMS: atom_id res chain seq x y z
N ALA A 1 -0.55 10.16 -3.38
CA ALA A 1 -1.45 9.82 -4.49
C ALA A 1 -0.62 9.64 -5.75
N LYS A 2 -1.19 8.97 -6.76
CA LYS A 2 -0.59 8.90 -8.10
C LYS A 2 -0.91 10.20 -8.85
N ASP A 3 0.05 10.72 -9.60
CA ASP A 3 -0.05 11.96 -10.39
C ASP A 3 -0.73 11.74 -11.76
N ILE A 4 -0.83 10.48 -12.18
CA ILE A 4 -1.53 10.04 -13.39
C ILE A 4 -2.43 8.83 -13.09
N PRO A 5 -3.44 8.53 -13.95
CA PRO A 5 -4.17 7.28 -13.87
C PRO A 5 -3.20 6.09 -13.90
N TYR A 6 -3.22 5.27 -12.86
CA TYR A 6 -2.21 4.22 -12.65
C TYR A 6 -2.87 2.94 -12.14
N MET A 7 -2.44 1.79 -12.67
CA MET A 7 -2.94 0.46 -12.27
C MET A 7 -4.47 0.36 -12.09
N VAL A 8 -5.21 1.01 -12.99
CA VAL A 8 -6.69 1.05 -13.05
C VAL A 8 -7.34 1.78 -11.87
N SER A 9 -7.12 1.35 -10.63
CA SER A 9 -7.83 1.84 -9.44
C SER A 9 -6.92 2.49 -8.40
N ASP A 10 -5.69 2.86 -8.73
CA ASP A 10 -4.85 3.62 -7.80
C ASP A 10 -5.36 5.08 -7.70
N VAL A 11 -5.46 5.54 -6.46
CA VAL A 11 -5.99 6.87 -6.10
C VAL A 11 -5.08 8.02 -6.56
N MET A 12 -5.69 8.96 -7.27
CA MET A 12 -5.22 10.31 -7.57
C MET A 12 -5.81 11.32 -6.58
N LEU A 13 -5.29 12.55 -6.56
CA LEU A 13 -5.81 13.61 -5.67
C LEU A 13 -7.31 13.88 -5.88
N LYS A 14 -7.75 13.97 -7.14
CA LYS A 14 -9.16 14.20 -7.50
C LYS A 14 -10.13 13.14 -6.96
N ASP A 15 -9.65 11.91 -6.72
CA ASP A 15 -10.51 10.81 -6.31
C ASP A 15 -10.96 10.97 -4.86
N PHE A 16 -10.23 11.76 -4.05
CA PHE A 16 -10.70 12.16 -2.73
C PHE A 16 -11.92 13.08 -2.82
N ASP A 17 -11.87 14.11 -3.66
CA ASP A 17 -12.98 15.05 -3.83
C ASP A 17 -14.22 14.35 -4.39
N ILE A 18 -14.02 13.45 -5.35
CA ILE A 18 -15.08 12.58 -5.90
C ILE A 18 -15.67 11.73 -4.77
N LEU A 19 -14.85 11.05 -3.97
CA LEU A 19 -15.33 10.21 -2.87
C LEU A 19 -16.15 11.03 -1.85
N VAL A 20 -15.68 12.22 -1.48
CA VAL A 20 -16.39 13.10 -0.53
C VAL A 20 -17.72 13.58 -1.08
N HIS A 21 -17.80 13.86 -2.38
CA HIS A 21 -19.06 14.17 -3.06
C HIS A 21 -19.98 12.95 -3.09
N ASP A 22 -19.49 11.80 -3.53
CA ASP A 22 -20.26 10.56 -3.66
C ASP A 22 -20.86 10.13 -2.31
N LEU A 23 -20.12 10.26 -1.21
CA LEU A 23 -20.62 10.00 0.15
C LEU A 23 -21.87 10.83 0.51
N ARG A 24 -22.09 11.98 -0.13
CA ARG A 24 -23.27 12.83 0.06
C ARG A 24 -24.35 12.58 -1.00
N ASP A 25 -24.03 11.86 -2.06
CA ASP A 25 -24.94 11.50 -3.11
C ASP A 25 -25.77 10.27 -2.70
N ARG A 26 -27.08 10.48 -2.58
CA ARG A 26 -28.04 9.43 -2.16
C ARG A 26 -28.51 8.56 -3.33
N GLU A 27 -28.27 8.99 -4.56
CA GLU A 27 -28.46 8.14 -5.74
C GLU A 27 -27.27 7.18 -5.88
N PHE A 28 -26.04 7.68 -5.66
CA PHE A 28 -24.83 6.86 -5.72
C PHE A 28 -24.68 5.90 -4.52
N PHE A 29 -24.85 6.39 -3.29
CA PHE A 29 -24.95 5.57 -2.08
C PHE A 29 -26.38 5.60 -1.53
N PRO A 30 -27.24 4.62 -1.93
CA PRO A 30 -28.59 4.53 -1.41
C PRO A 30 -28.60 4.31 0.11
N SER A 31 -28.95 5.35 0.86
CA SER A 31 -29.02 5.32 2.33
C SER A 31 -30.39 5.74 2.88
N GLY A 32 -31.40 5.85 2.01
CA GLY A 32 -32.75 6.31 2.34
C GLY A 32 -32.83 7.82 2.56
N GLU A 33 -33.87 8.26 3.27
CA GLU A 33 -34.09 9.68 3.59
C GLU A 33 -32.88 10.31 4.34
N PRO A 34 -32.65 11.63 4.25
CA PRO A 34 -31.54 12.29 4.95
C PRO A 34 -31.53 12.09 6.48
N SER A 35 -32.68 11.75 7.08
CA SER A 35 -32.84 11.54 8.51
C SER A 35 -32.43 10.14 9.00
N THR A 36 -32.16 9.19 8.08
CA THR A 36 -31.75 7.83 8.46
C THR A 36 -30.40 7.85 9.20
N LYS A 37 -30.10 6.75 9.88
CA LYS A 37 -28.81 6.61 10.58
C LYS A 37 -27.67 6.53 9.58
N GLU A 38 -27.90 5.84 8.47
CA GLU A 38 -26.97 5.59 7.39
C GLU A 38 -26.61 6.90 6.66
N SER A 39 -27.60 7.69 6.25
CA SER A 39 -27.39 9.00 5.61
C SER A 39 -26.57 9.93 6.52
N ARG A 40 -26.93 10.03 7.81
CA ARG A 40 -26.20 10.85 8.78
C ARG A 40 -24.76 10.38 9.00
N ALA A 41 -24.51 9.07 8.94
CA ALA A 41 -23.17 8.53 9.10
C ALA A 41 -22.27 8.87 7.91
N LEU A 42 -22.81 8.80 6.69
CA LEU A 42 -22.08 9.20 5.47
C LEU A 42 -21.77 10.70 5.47
N ASP A 43 -22.74 11.54 5.82
CA ASP A 43 -22.55 13.00 5.91
C ASP A 43 -21.53 13.38 6.97
N LEU A 44 -21.60 12.73 8.15
CA LEU A 44 -20.65 12.94 9.23
C LEU A 44 -19.23 12.57 8.79
N PHE A 45 -19.06 11.41 8.13
CA PHE A 45 -17.75 10.97 7.67
C PHE A 45 -17.18 11.93 6.62
N ALA A 46 -17.98 12.32 5.61
CA ALA A 46 -17.57 13.28 4.59
C ALA A 46 -17.16 14.62 5.21
N GLY A 47 -17.96 15.15 6.15
CA GLY A 47 -17.67 16.42 6.83
C GLY A 47 -16.43 16.37 7.72
N GLU A 48 -16.19 15.28 8.44
CA GLU A 48 -14.97 15.13 9.26
C GLU A 48 -13.71 14.98 8.38
N MET A 49 -13.79 14.30 7.23
CA MET A 49 -12.66 14.23 6.29
C MET A 49 -12.29 15.62 5.75
N GLU A 50 -13.24 16.41 5.30
CA GLU A 50 -13.01 17.79 4.84
C GLU A 50 -12.43 18.68 5.95
N LYS A 51 -12.92 18.52 7.18
CA LYS A 51 -12.41 19.23 8.34
C LYS A 51 -10.97 18.84 8.67
N PHE A 52 -10.61 17.56 8.55
CA PHE A 52 -9.21 17.14 8.73
C PHE A 52 -8.30 17.70 7.65
N VAL A 53 -8.77 17.77 6.40
CA VAL A 53 -8.01 18.38 5.30
C VAL A 53 -7.84 19.89 5.49
N SER A 54 -8.94 20.61 5.70
CA SER A 54 -8.92 22.07 5.88
C SER A 54 -8.16 22.53 7.13
N SER A 55 -8.09 21.68 8.17
CA SER A 55 -7.26 21.94 9.37
C SER A 55 -5.82 21.44 9.25
N GLY A 56 -5.41 20.87 8.12
CA GLY A 56 -4.06 20.37 7.88
C GLY A 56 -3.68 19.10 8.67
N LYS A 57 -4.66 18.41 9.25
CA LYS A 57 -4.45 17.12 9.94
C LYS A 57 -4.31 15.95 8.98
N ILE A 58 -4.91 16.05 7.81
CA ILE A 58 -4.71 15.16 6.67
C ILE A 58 -4.22 16.02 5.52
N GLU A 59 -3.12 15.61 4.90
CA GLU A 59 -2.58 16.26 3.71
C GLU A 59 -2.52 15.22 2.58
N PHE A 60 -3.01 15.59 1.40
CA PHE A 60 -2.88 14.79 0.20
C PHE A 60 -1.74 15.34 -0.65
N ARG A 61 -0.77 14.47 -0.94
CA ARG A 61 0.41 14.80 -1.74
C ARG A 61 0.56 13.79 -2.86
N GLU A 62 1.00 14.24 -4.01
CA GLU A 62 1.40 13.41 -5.13
C GLU A 62 2.86 13.68 -5.48
N ASP A 63 3.49 12.68 -6.11
CA ASP A 63 4.85 12.80 -6.64
C ASP A 63 5.00 11.75 -7.76
N SER A 64 5.67 12.13 -8.84
CA SER A 64 5.86 11.26 -10.02
C SER A 64 6.70 10.03 -9.72
N PHE A 65 7.54 10.04 -8.67
CA PHE A 65 8.26 8.85 -8.20
C PHE A 65 7.33 7.63 -8.03
N TRP A 66 6.11 7.85 -7.52
CA TRP A 66 5.15 6.79 -7.26
C TRP A 66 4.67 6.07 -8.53
N THR A 67 4.73 6.74 -9.68
CA THR A 67 4.30 6.25 -11.00
C THR A 67 5.47 5.88 -11.92
N THR A 68 6.72 6.07 -11.50
CA THR A 68 7.91 5.54 -12.21
C THR A 68 7.96 4.00 -12.20
N GLU A 69 8.85 3.44 -13.01
CA GLU A 69 9.24 2.04 -13.01
C GLU A 69 10.19 1.65 -11.85
N LEU A 70 10.67 2.62 -11.06
CA LEU A 70 11.64 2.36 -10.00
C LEU A 70 11.03 1.53 -8.87
N ASP A 71 11.87 0.63 -8.35
CA ASP A 71 11.64 0.03 -7.04
C ASP A 71 11.90 1.07 -5.93
N TYR A 72 11.40 0.79 -4.73
CA TYR A 72 11.54 1.72 -3.61
C TYR A 72 12.92 1.74 -3.00
N TRP A 73 13.86 0.93 -3.49
CA TRP A 73 15.27 1.02 -3.09
C TRP A 73 15.89 2.36 -3.51
N ASN A 74 15.21 3.07 -4.42
CA ASN A 74 15.54 4.43 -4.86
C ASN A 74 14.95 5.53 -3.95
N LEU A 75 14.23 5.20 -2.86
CA LEU A 75 13.97 6.13 -1.76
C LEU A 75 15.26 6.29 -0.93
N ASP A 76 16.25 6.91 -1.57
CA ASP A 76 17.63 7.02 -1.08
C ASP A 76 18.12 8.46 -1.24
N ALA A 77 18.93 8.92 -0.29
CA ALA A 77 19.48 10.27 -0.28
C ALA A 77 20.36 10.59 -1.52
N ASN A 78 20.89 9.56 -2.19
CA ASN A 78 21.74 9.70 -3.37
C ASN A 78 20.96 9.60 -4.70
N GLU A 79 19.64 9.39 -4.68
CA GLU A 79 18.82 9.41 -5.89
C GLU A 79 18.65 10.86 -6.38
N THR A 80 19.04 11.15 -7.62
CA THR A 80 19.10 12.54 -8.13
C THR A 80 18.17 12.83 -9.31
N LYS A 81 17.49 11.83 -9.87
CA LYS A 81 16.78 11.93 -11.16
C LYS A 81 15.27 11.91 -11.03
N TYR A 82 14.73 11.16 -10.07
CA TYR A 82 13.30 10.86 -9.97
C TYR A 82 12.72 11.21 -8.59
N HIS A 83 13.28 12.22 -7.92
CA HIS A 83 12.84 12.75 -6.62
C HIS A 83 12.98 11.79 -5.43
N GLY A 84 13.68 10.67 -5.58
CA GLY A 84 13.89 9.68 -4.52
C GLY A 84 14.53 10.27 -3.27
N SER A 85 15.53 11.15 -3.43
CA SER A 85 16.17 11.85 -2.30
C SER A 85 15.27 12.88 -1.61
N ILE A 86 14.43 13.57 -2.39
CA ILE A 86 13.47 14.56 -1.87
C ILE A 86 12.42 13.84 -1.00
N LEU A 87 11.86 12.74 -1.53
CA LEU A 87 10.89 11.92 -0.81
C LEU A 87 11.51 11.21 0.38
N HIS A 88 12.73 10.70 0.26
CA HIS A 88 13.46 10.08 1.37
C HIS A 88 13.59 11.04 2.54
N LYS A 89 14.10 12.25 2.30
CA LYS A 89 14.24 13.31 3.32
C LYS A 89 12.91 13.68 3.97
N ASP A 90 11.83 13.65 3.20
CA ASP A 90 10.51 13.99 3.70
C ASP A 90 9.89 12.86 4.54
N LEU A 91 9.99 11.62 4.06
CA LEU A 91 9.50 10.43 4.76
C LEU A 91 10.25 10.16 6.07
N GLN A 92 11.53 10.54 6.16
CA GLN A 92 12.30 10.48 7.42
C GLN A 92 11.69 11.34 8.55
N LYS A 93 10.84 12.31 8.25
CA LYS A 93 10.12 13.09 9.27
C LYS A 93 8.93 12.34 9.87
N SER A 94 8.50 11.25 9.25
CA SER A 94 7.35 10.46 9.70
C SER A 94 7.74 9.50 10.80
N ASN A 95 6.85 9.31 11.80
CA ASN A 95 7.03 8.24 12.79
C ASN A 95 6.78 6.84 12.21
N LEU A 96 5.95 6.74 11.16
CA LEU A 96 5.62 5.48 10.48
C LEU A 96 5.16 5.77 9.04
N VAL A 97 5.72 5.05 8.08
CA VAL A 97 5.29 5.07 6.67
C VAL A 97 4.57 3.77 6.33
N ILE A 98 3.31 3.87 5.92
CA ILE A 98 2.48 2.69 5.60
C ILE A 98 2.34 2.54 4.08
N PHE A 99 2.90 1.46 3.55
CA PHE A 99 2.79 1.07 2.15
C PHE A 99 1.61 0.10 1.96
N LYS A 100 0.58 0.53 1.21
CA LYS A 100 -0.68 -0.21 1.07
C LYS A 100 -0.75 -0.98 -0.25
N GLY A 101 -1.14 -2.25 -0.20
CA GLY A 101 -1.47 -3.05 -1.38
C GLY A 101 -0.29 -3.75 -2.05
N ASP A 102 -0.62 -4.55 -3.06
CA ASP A 102 0.30 -5.49 -3.70
C ASP A 102 1.39 -4.80 -4.53
N LEU A 103 1.03 -3.78 -5.33
CA LEU A 103 2.01 -3.00 -6.11
C LEU A 103 3.11 -2.42 -5.21
N ASN A 104 2.73 -1.82 -4.09
CA ASN A 104 3.70 -1.22 -3.18
C ASN A 104 4.61 -2.28 -2.56
N TYR A 105 4.10 -3.48 -2.24
CA TYR A 105 4.94 -4.59 -1.78
C TYR A 105 5.92 -5.07 -2.84
N ARG A 106 5.48 -5.14 -4.10
CA ARG A 106 6.35 -5.47 -5.24
C ARG A 106 7.46 -4.42 -5.39
N LYS A 107 7.13 -3.12 -5.36
CA LYS A 107 8.14 -2.05 -5.38
C LYS A 107 9.06 -2.07 -4.16
N LEU A 108 8.59 -2.44 -2.96
CA LEU A 108 9.44 -2.61 -1.79
C LEU A 108 10.46 -3.75 -1.97
N THR A 109 10.05 -4.84 -2.59
CA THR A 109 10.88 -6.04 -2.79
C THR A 109 11.65 -6.05 -4.11
N GLY A 110 11.52 -4.97 -4.90
CA GLY A 110 11.98 -4.84 -6.29
C GLY A 110 11.45 -5.90 -7.25
N ASP A 111 10.30 -6.50 -6.92
CA ASP A 111 9.60 -7.51 -7.72
C ASP A 111 10.49 -8.70 -8.14
N ARG A 112 11.47 -9.06 -7.29
CA ARG A 112 12.45 -10.10 -7.60
C ARG A 112 11.95 -11.48 -7.21
N LYS A 113 12.52 -12.51 -7.85
CA LYS A 113 12.31 -13.92 -7.50
C LYS A 113 13.10 -14.30 -6.25
N TRP A 114 12.53 -13.99 -5.10
CA TRP A 114 13.10 -14.33 -3.79
C TRP A 114 12.76 -15.76 -3.35
N PRO A 115 13.68 -16.47 -2.67
CA PRO A 115 13.28 -17.57 -1.79
C PRO A 115 12.24 -17.10 -0.78
N ARG A 116 11.19 -17.89 -0.57
CA ARG A 116 10.06 -17.56 0.32
C ARG A 116 10.46 -17.20 1.75
N THR A 117 11.58 -17.77 2.20
CA THR A 117 12.12 -17.63 3.55
C THR A 117 13.14 -16.49 3.68
N THR A 118 13.41 -15.75 2.59
CA THR A 118 14.27 -14.56 2.62
C THR A 118 13.75 -13.58 3.67
N LYS A 119 14.63 -13.06 4.51
CA LYS A 119 14.24 -12.08 5.55
C LYS A 119 13.67 -10.81 4.92
N TRP A 120 12.71 -10.20 5.59
CA TRP A 120 12.06 -8.97 5.10
C TRP A 120 13.08 -7.85 4.85
N GLU A 121 13.97 -7.63 5.81
CA GLU A 121 15.02 -6.61 5.76
C GLU A 121 15.96 -6.82 4.55
N THR A 122 16.26 -8.07 4.22
CA THR A 122 17.07 -8.41 3.04
C THR A 122 16.32 -8.08 1.75
N ALA A 123 15.02 -8.42 1.69
CA ALA A 123 14.21 -8.22 0.49
C ALA A 123 13.90 -6.76 0.19
N ILE A 124 13.90 -5.88 1.20
CA ILE A 124 13.70 -4.43 1.02
C ILE A 124 15.00 -3.64 0.83
N GLY A 125 16.16 -4.31 0.81
CA GLY A 125 17.43 -3.69 0.46
C GLY A 125 17.76 -2.45 1.30
N PRO A 126 18.14 -1.31 0.69
CA PRO A 126 18.54 -0.09 1.41
C PRO A 126 17.51 0.43 2.41
N LEU A 127 16.22 0.18 2.19
CA LEU A 127 15.15 0.63 3.10
C LEU A 127 15.27 0.04 4.50
N ALA A 128 15.93 -1.10 4.65
CA ALA A 128 16.14 -1.71 5.96
C ALA A 128 16.98 -0.82 6.90
N THR A 129 17.78 0.10 6.34
CA THR A 129 18.74 0.92 7.09
C THR A 129 18.76 2.40 6.68
N ASN A 130 17.77 2.86 5.90
CA ASN A 130 17.75 4.24 5.38
C ASN A 130 17.08 5.26 6.34
N GLY A 131 16.73 4.86 7.57
CA GLY A 131 16.10 5.72 8.57
C GLY A 131 14.58 5.77 8.50
N ILE A 132 13.94 5.17 7.48
CA ILE A 132 12.47 5.18 7.35
C ILE A 132 11.87 4.00 8.11
N THR A 133 11.13 4.29 9.18
CA THR A 133 10.29 3.28 9.85
C THR A 133 9.07 2.98 8.98
N SER A 134 8.94 1.73 8.52
CA SER A 134 7.97 1.35 7.50
C SER A 134 7.13 0.13 7.87
N LEU A 135 5.90 0.10 7.34
CA LEU A 135 4.96 -1.01 7.46
C LEU A 135 4.33 -1.28 6.10
N SER A 136 4.44 -2.51 5.60
CA SER A 136 3.72 -2.95 4.41
C SER A 136 2.45 -3.69 4.82
N LEU A 137 1.32 -3.29 4.24
CA LEU A 137 0.01 -3.95 4.40
C LEU A 137 -0.45 -4.44 3.04
N ARG A 138 -0.44 -5.76 2.82
CA ARG A 138 -0.69 -6.36 1.50
C ARG A 138 -1.71 -7.48 1.59
N THR A 139 -2.63 -7.53 0.63
CA THR A 139 -3.24 -8.81 0.18
C THR A 139 -2.43 -9.37 -0.99
N CYS A 140 -2.14 -10.67 -0.96
CA CYS A 140 -1.19 -11.29 -1.89
C CYS A 140 -1.82 -11.49 -3.27
N LYS A 141 -1.40 -10.67 -4.24
CA LYS A 141 -1.90 -10.68 -5.64
C LYS A 141 -0.77 -10.84 -6.67
N ALA A 142 0.40 -11.28 -6.23
CA ALA A 142 1.57 -11.48 -7.08
C ALA A 142 2.47 -12.58 -6.51
N ASP A 143 3.27 -13.18 -7.39
CA ASP A 143 4.11 -14.32 -7.07
C ASP A 143 5.16 -13.99 -6.01
N VAL A 144 5.69 -12.76 -5.94
CA VAL A 144 6.66 -12.36 -4.91
C VAL A 144 6.08 -12.49 -3.50
N GLN A 145 6.80 -13.18 -2.61
CA GLN A 145 6.49 -13.28 -1.18
C GLN A 145 7.75 -13.71 -0.45
N VAL A 146 8.05 -13.01 0.65
CA VAL A 146 9.23 -13.26 1.48
C VAL A 146 8.82 -13.40 2.95
N ALA A 147 9.80 -13.61 3.83
CA ALA A 147 9.66 -13.68 5.28
C ALA A 147 8.66 -14.75 5.77
N LEU A 148 8.40 -15.78 4.96
CA LEU A 148 7.64 -16.93 5.43
C LEU A 148 8.53 -17.83 6.29
N PRO A 149 7.99 -18.44 7.36
CA PRO A 149 8.64 -19.57 8.01
C PRO A 149 8.88 -20.73 7.04
N GLU A 150 9.92 -21.51 7.32
CA GLU A 150 10.22 -22.74 6.58
C GLU A 150 8.98 -23.65 6.51
N GLY A 151 8.70 -24.19 5.32
CA GLY A 151 7.55 -25.07 5.08
C GLY A 151 6.16 -24.40 4.99
N LEU A 152 6.01 -23.12 5.34
CA LEU A 152 4.69 -22.46 5.27
C LEU A 152 4.16 -22.34 3.84
N ASP A 153 5.01 -22.02 2.86
CA ASP A 153 4.60 -21.93 1.45
C ASP A 153 4.06 -23.27 0.92
N ALA A 154 4.71 -24.38 1.27
CA ALA A 154 4.25 -25.72 0.90
C ALA A 154 2.89 -26.05 1.53
N LYS A 155 2.70 -25.71 2.82
CA LYS A 155 1.43 -25.89 3.52
C LYS A 155 0.30 -25.09 2.85
N LEU A 156 0.53 -23.82 2.55
CA LEU A 156 -0.47 -22.95 1.92
C LEU A 156 -0.78 -23.38 0.48
N SER A 157 0.23 -23.85 -0.24
CA SER A 157 0.04 -24.41 -1.59
C SER A 157 -0.84 -25.66 -1.54
N GLN A 158 -0.60 -26.58 -0.60
CA GLN A 158 -1.45 -27.76 -0.41
C GLN A 158 -2.88 -27.39 0.00
N GLU A 159 -3.05 -26.36 0.83
CA GLU A 159 -4.37 -25.88 1.24
C GLU A 159 -5.15 -25.29 0.06
N TRP A 160 -4.51 -24.45 -0.75
CA TRP A 160 -5.10 -23.88 -1.95
C TRP A 160 -5.49 -24.94 -2.98
N GLU A 161 -4.64 -25.95 -3.18
CA GLU A 161 -4.84 -27.06 -4.12
C GLU A 161 -6.12 -27.86 -3.83
N LYS A 162 -6.58 -27.93 -2.57
CA LYS A 162 -7.84 -28.61 -2.20
C LYS A 162 -9.07 -27.98 -2.85
N GLU A 163 -9.09 -26.65 -2.93
CA GLU A 163 -10.19 -25.88 -3.52
C GLU A 163 -9.91 -25.52 -4.99
N ASN A 164 -8.63 -25.56 -5.41
CA ASN A 164 -8.17 -25.12 -6.72
C ASN A 164 -7.14 -26.11 -7.32
N PRO A 165 -7.57 -27.30 -7.76
CA PRO A 165 -6.66 -28.30 -8.31
C PRO A 165 -5.86 -27.79 -9.52
N GLY A 166 -4.58 -28.13 -9.58
CA GLY A 166 -3.61 -27.76 -10.61
C GLY A 166 -3.04 -26.35 -10.47
N ARG A 167 -3.26 -25.65 -9.36
CA ARG A 167 -2.86 -24.22 -9.20
C ARG A 167 -1.68 -24.02 -8.25
N GLY A 168 -1.28 -25.02 -7.47
CA GLY A 168 -0.04 -25.01 -6.68
C GLY A 168 0.10 -23.77 -5.80
N SER A 169 1.16 -22.98 -6.00
CA SER A 169 1.47 -21.81 -5.17
C SER A 169 0.65 -20.55 -5.49
N TRP A 170 -0.43 -20.65 -6.29
CA TRP A 170 -1.27 -19.50 -6.65
C TRP A 170 -2.04 -18.88 -5.48
N TRP A 171 -1.99 -19.49 -4.29
CA TRP A 171 -2.46 -18.86 -3.05
C TRP A 171 -1.91 -17.43 -2.90
N CYS A 172 -0.63 -17.21 -3.24
CA CYS A 172 0.03 -15.91 -3.16
C CYS A 172 -0.39 -14.89 -4.24
N CYS A 173 -1.19 -15.30 -5.23
CA CYS A 173 -1.69 -14.45 -6.30
C CYS A 173 -3.22 -14.24 -6.25
N SER A 174 -3.90 -14.86 -5.28
CA SER A 174 -5.36 -14.94 -5.25
C SER A 174 -6.06 -13.71 -4.63
N GLY A 175 -5.34 -12.91 -3.84
CA GLY A 175 -5.90 -11.87 -2.98
C GLY A 175 -6.58 -12.38 -1.70
N LYS A 176 -6.66 -13.71 -1.47
CA LYS A 176 -7.30 -14.32 -0.28
C LYS A 176 -6.41 -14.24 0.97
N TRP A 177 -5.09 -14.23 0.81
CA TRP A 177 -4.13 -14.11 1.92
C TRP A 177 -3.57 -12.70 2.06
N ALA A 178 -3.13 -12.37 3.27
CA ALA A 178 -2.55 -11.08 3.58
C ALA A 178 -1.31 -11.22 4.46
N VAL A 179 -0.41 -10.23 4.35
CA VAL A 179 0.79 -10.11 5.17
C VAL A 179 0.97 -8.69 5.68
N ILE A 180 1.55 -8.60 6.87
CA ILE A 180 1.96 -7.36 7.51
C ILE A 180 3.47 -7.46 7.76
N CYS A 181 4.25 -6.58 7.17
CA CYS A 181 5.71 -6.59 7.29
C CYS A 181 6.21 -5.25 7.83
N PHE A 182 6.81 -5.25 9.01
CA PHE A 182 7.34 -4.07 9.67
C PHE A 182 8.87 -4.02 9.53
N CYS A 183 9.43 -2.82 9.36
CA CYS A 183 10.86 -2.57 9.49
C CYS A 183 11.08 -1.24 10.22
N SER A 184 11.96 -1.22 11.21
CA SER A 184 12.30 -0.01 11.96
C SER A 184 13.20 0.97 11.18
N GLY A 185 13.84 0.51 10.10
CA GLY A 185 14.70 1.34 9.26
C GLY A 185 15.97 1.85 9.95
N ILE A 186 16.40 1.24 11.07
CA ILE A 186 17.47 1.77 11.93
C ILE A 186 18.77 1.96 11.16
N HIS A 187 19.31 3.18 11.21
CA HIS A 187 20.68 3.49 10.82
C HIS A 187 21.63 2.72 11.74
N LYS A 188 22.38 1.77 11.20
CA LYS A 188 23.53 1.19 11.91
C LYS A 188 24.73 2.09 11.80
#